data_AF-A0A2M9H267-F1
#
_entry.id   AF-A0A2M9H267-F1
#
_cell.length_a   1.000
_cell.length_b   1.000
_cell.length_c   1.000
_cell.angle_alpha   90.00
_cell.angle_beta   90.00
_cell.angle_gamma   90.00
#
_symmetry.space_group_name_H-M   'P 1'
#
loop_
_entity.id
_entity.type
_entity.pdbx_description
1 polymer ?
#
loop_
_entity_poly.entity_id
_entity_poly.type
_entity_poly.pdbx_seq_one_letter_code
_entity_poly.pdbx_strand_id
1 'polypeptide(L)'
;MHKRTRGIVIVLVLLTAILPMLLLFWLIDGGDDFAAIDHGESYGSSIYKRYQGEVYAAVPSNGYYRMREADPAGFETFDTGRYDGRQAARDGRHVYCGNLVLPSMRPASTRYLGNSYFSDGSATYFCDFASERNLERGRLDELWQTLLYRAGKGDKPQTYLYPFLALPASAQPYRPLLDRQLATDGARVFYEGRAMPQADPARLRRIAAIQRGETRPGNDFFADGRRVYYRETPLPLSDDPALYTFMVGNLHNQPYLFDPRDGMVYLGALAFDPAHAPYRLLDEAGGHVLHALFASKDGVYFYNSEKRAVERAGDDPFAAGGFTALSPYVFRDGRQVLFFQSKEVWNRSRGGGGLLSRSTLILRLKDAPTGPWAKLGDVYHGFGSVWRNGDALYYLDELGATQLIHSPIYRILDPAAADFLLRSQETRQIKADDIRKLVRGGKLAAPESDAVLEAKTRYRSGIWSLFD
;
A
#
# COMPACT_ATOMS: atom_id res chain seq x y z
N MET A 1 4.77 -25.71 61.39
CA MET A 1 5.56 -25.06 60.32
C MET A 1 5.04 -25.32 58.91
N HIS A 2 4.60 -26.53 58.54
CA HIS A 2 4.17 -26.87 57.17
C HIS A 2 2.97 -26.08 56.58
N LYS A 3 2.00 -25.64 57.38
CA LYS A 3 0.85 -24.84 56.87
C LYS A 3 1.27 -23.44 56.39
N ARG A 4 2.25 -22.80 57.05
CA ARG A 4 2.78 -21.49 56.65
C ARG A 4 3.56 -21.57 55.33
N THR A 5 4.36 -22.62 55.13
CA THR A 5 5.14 -22.81 53.89
C THR A 5 4.25 -23.07 52.68
N ARG A 6 3.16 -23.85 52.82
CA ARG A 6 2.19 -24.07 51.73
C ARG A 6 1.44 -22.79 51.35
N GLY A 7 1.07 -21.96 52.32
CA GLY A 7 0.44 -20.65 52.05
C GLY A 7 1.37 -19.71 51.28
N ILE A 8 2.66 -19.65 51.65
CA ILE A 8 3.65 -18.82 50.95
C ILE A 8 3.85 -19.27 49.51
N VAL A 9 3.93 -20.58 49.25
CA VAL A 9 4.09 -21.13 47.89
C VAL A 9 2.85 -20.82 47.03
N ILE A 10 1.64 -20.95 47.57
CA ILE A 10 0.40 -20.62 46.84
C ILE A 10 0.35 -19.12 46.51
N VAL A 11 0.73 -18.26 47.47
CA VAL A 11 0.80 -16.81 47.26
C VAL A 11 1.85 -16.46 46.18
N LEU A 12 3.00 -17.11 46.19
CA LEU A 12 4.04 -16.89 45.19
C LEU A 12 3.59 -17.32 43.79
N VAL A 13 2.94 -18.49 43.67
CA VAL A 13 2.38 -18.99 42.40
C VAL A 13 1.28 -18.08 41.88
N LEU A 14 0.37 -17.62 42.75
CA LEU A 14 -0.67 -16.65 42.39
C LEU A 14 -0.07 -15.31 41.97
N LEU A 15 0.96 -14.80 42.67
CA LEU A 15 1.69 -13.60 42.25
C LEU A 15 2.34 -13.79 40.88
N THR A 16 3.00 -14.92 40.62
CA THR A 16 3.60 -15.17 39.30
C THR A 16 2.58 -15.32 38.18
N ALA A 17 1.33 -15.72 38.46
CA ALA A 17 0.27 -15.87 37.46
C ALA A 17 -0.55 -14.58 37.26
N ILE A 18 -0.84 -13.85 38.35
CA ILE A 18 -1.71 -12.68 38.36
C ILE A 18 -0.93 -11.40 38.06
N LEU A 19 0.31 -11.26 38.54
CA LEU A 19 1.12 -10.07 38.33
C LEU A 19 1.38 -9.78 36.85
N PRO A 20 1.74 -10.76 35.99
CA PRO A 20 1.91 -10.51 34.56
C PRO A 20 0.59 -10.12 33.89
N MET A 21 -0.53 -10.68 34.35
CA MET A 21 -1.86 -10.37 33.83
C MET A 21 -2.30 -8.96 34.22
N LEU A 22 -2.07 -8.54 35.48
CA LEU A 22 -2.31 -7.16 35.94
C LEU A 22 -1.38 -6.16 35.24
N LEU A 23 -0.10 -6.51 35.05
CA LEU A 23 0.83 -5.71 34.27
C LEU A 23 0.39 -5.60 32.80
N LEU A 24 -0.13 -6.68 32.20
CA LEU A 24 -0.67 -6.68 30.84
C LEU A 24 -1.95 -5.85 30.74
N PHE A 25 -2.87 -5.95 31.70
CA PHE A 25 -4.05 -5.08 31.78
C PHE A 25 -3.65 -3.60 31.94
N TRP A 26 -2.68 -3.32 32.80
CA TRP A 26 -2.08 -1.97 32.93
C TRP A 26 -1.30 -1.54 31.67
N LEU A 27 -0.87 -2.49 30.84
CA LEU A 27 -0.26 -2.25 29.51
C LEU A 27 -1.31 -2.07 28.38
N ILE A 28 -2.56 -2.46 28.59
CA ILE A 28 -3.63 -2.41 27.57
C ILE A 28 -4.61 -1.27 27.85
N ASP A 29 -4.85 -0.93 29.12
CA ASP A 29 -5.76 0.16 29.50
C ASP A 29 -5.12 1.51 29.15
N GLY A 30 -5.76 2.23 28.23
CA GLY A 30 -5.20 3.36 27.50
C GLY A 30 -5.42 4.67 28.22
N GLY A 31 -4.52 5.01 29.15
CA GLY A 31 -4.47 6.32 29.82
C GLY A 31 -3.90 7.46 28.96
N ASP A 32 -4.10 7.44 27.64
CA ASP A 32 -3.79 8.59 26.80
C ASP A 32 -4.99 9.53 26.83
N ASP A 33 -4.78 10.81 27.17
CA ASP A 33 -5.79 11.88 27.11
C ASP A 33 -6.23 12.21 25.67
N PHE A 34 -6.11 11.25 24.74
CA PHE A 34 -6.39 11.41 23.32
C PHE A 34 -7.75 12.03 23.08
N ALA A 35 -8.81 11.47 23.66
CA ALA A 35 -10.17 11.99 23.50
C ALA A 35 -10.30 13.42 24.04
N ALA A 36 -9.64 13.71 25.16
CA ALA A 36 -9.70 15.04 25.77
C ALA A 36 -8.95 16.09 24.92
N ILE A 37 -7.75 15.75 24.43
CA ILE A 37 -6.95 16.60 23.53
C ILE A 37 -7.65 16.76 22.18
N ASP A 38 -8.32 15.71 21.69
CA ASP A 38 -9.06 15.76 20.42
C ASP A 38 -10.26 16.71 20.48
N HIS A 39 -10.82 16.97 21.67
CA HIS A 39 -11.82 18.02 21.87
C HIS A 39 -11.21 19.42 22.12
N GLY A 40 -9.89 19.55 22.08
CA GLY A 40 -9.19 20.84 22.18
C GLY A 40 -9.43 21.78 21.01
N GLU A 41 -9.01 23.03 21.17
CA GLU A 41 -9.13 24.08 20.15
C GLU A 41 -8.18 23.78 18.98
N SER A 42 -8.69 23.72 17.76
CA SER A 42 -7.88 23.39 16.58
C SER A 42 -7.21 24.63 16.00
N TYR A 43 -5.94 24.52 15.62
CA TYR A 43 -5.25 25.55 14.86
C TYR A 43 -5.64 25.45 13.37
N GLY A 44 -6.81 25.96 13.02
CA GLY A 44 -7.35 25.90 11.66
C GLY A 44 -7.47 24.45 11.15
N SER A 45 -7.04 24.19 9.91
CA SER A 45 -7.02 22.85 9.30
C SER A 45 -5.71 22.09 9.52
N SER A 46 -4.87 22.53 10.47
CA SER A 46 -3.58 21.91 10.76
C SER A 46 -3.69 20.62 11.58
N ILE A 47 -2.55 20.01 11.87
CA ILE A 47 -2.46 18.86 12.78
C ILE A 47 -2.43 19.26 14.26
N TYR A 48 -2.42 20.56 14.56
CA TYR A 48 -2.16 21.07 15.90
C TYR A 48 -3.45 21.38 16.66
N LYS A 49 -3.44 21.14 17.97
CA LYS A 49 -4.51 21.51 18.90
C LYS A 49 -3.96 22.19 20.14
N ARG A 50 -4.72 23.13 20.69
CA ARG A 50 -4.50 23.74 21.98
C ARG A 50 -5.40 23.09 23.02
N TYR A 51 -4.81 22.59 24.09
CA TYR A 51 -5.53 21.93 25.17
C TYR A 51 -4.86 22.25 26.52
N GLN A 52 -5.65 22.68 27.51
CA GLN A 52 -5.18 23.09 28.84
C GLN A 52 -4.00 24.08 28.82
N GLY A 53 -4.01 25.02 27.87
CA GLY A 53 -2.96 26.04 27.74
C GLY A 53 -1.70 25.58 27.01
N GLU A 54 -1.62 24.31 26.60
CA GLU A 54 -0.46 23.70 25.92
C GLU A 54 -0.77 23.39 24.46
N VAL A 55 0.26 23.24 23.62
CA VAL A 55 0.14 22.89 22.20
C VAL A 55 0.47 21.42 21.99
N TYR A 56 -0.34 20.74 21.17
CA TYR A 56 -0.19 19.34 20.81
C TYR A 56 -0.20 19.16 19.29
N ALA A 57 0.64 18.26 18.77
CA ALA A 57 0.61 17.84 17.36
C ALA A 57 0.03 16.43 17.23
N ALA A 58 -0.90 16.25 16.28
CA ALA A 58 -1.40 14.93 15.91
C ALA A 58 -0.39 14.20 15.03
N VAL A 59 0.05 13.02 15.47
CA VAL A 59 0.90 12.11 14.72
C VAL A 59 0.07 10.86 14.35
N PRO A 60 -0.25 10.64 13.06
CA PRO A 60 -1.01 9.48 12.63
C PRO A 60 -0.35 8.19 13.12
N SER A 61 -1.19 7.25 13.55
CA SER A 61 -0.79 5.97 14.17
C SER A 61 -0.11 6.08 15.54
N ASN A 62 0.03 7.28 16.11
CA ASN A 62 0.73 7.46 17.40
C ASN A 62 0.04 8.46 18.36
N GLY A 63 -0.98 9.20 17.89
CA GLY A 63 -1.81 10.09 18.70
C GLY A 63 -1.21 11.48 18.86
N TYR A 64 -1.61 12.19 19.92
CA TYR A 64 -1.13 13.55 20.18
C TYR A 64 0.18 13.55 20.96
N TYR A 65 1.06 14.51 20.61
CA TYR A 65 2.32 14.81 21.28
C TYR A 65 2.33 16.25 21.74
N ARG A 66 2.60 16.47 23.04
CA ARG A 66 2.82 17.82 23.57
C ARG A 66 4.09 18.41 22.97
N MET A 67 3.99 19.62 22.45
CA MET A 67 5.11 20.39 21.93
C MET A 67 5.74 21.19 23.07
N ARG A 68 6.82 20.67 23.68
CA ARG A 68 7.40 21.25 24.91
C ARG A 68 8.09 22.58 24.68
N GLU A 69 8.66 22.74 23.50
CA GLU A 69 9.41 23.91 23.09
C GLU A 69 8.47 25.01 22.55
N ALA A 70 7.20 24.68 22.31
CA ALA A 70 6.20 25.60 21.80
C ALA A 70 5.86 26.69 22.81
N ASP A 71 5.78 27.92 22.33
CA ASP A 71 5.12 29.02 23.04
C ASP A 71 3.65 29.10 22.60
N PRO A 72 2.68 28.67 23.43
CA PRO A 72 1.26 28.66 23.05
C PRO A 72 0.69 30.05 22.72
N ALA A 73 1.28 31.12 23.28
CA ALA A 73 0.80 32.49 23.06
C ALA A 73 1.18 33.01 21.67
N GLY A 74 2.35 32.60 21.16
CA GLY A 74 2.88 32.98 19.85
C GLY A 74 2.78 31.90 18.78
N PHE A 75 2.12 30.76 19.07
CA PHE A 75 2.06 29.64 18.15
C PHE A 75 1.15 29.92 16.95
N GLU A 76 1.70 29.75 15.76
CA GLU A 76 1.00 29.98 14.51
C GLU A 76 1.31 28.90 13.46
N THR A 77 0.31 28.61 12.63
CA THR A 77 0.45 27.68 11.51
C THR A 77 0.70 28.45 10.22
N PHE A 78 1.35 27.80 9.25
CA PHE A 78 1.55 28.43 7.96
C PHE A 78 0.23 28.44 7.16
N ASP A 79 -0.13 29.60 6.60
CA ASP A 79 -1.18 29.65 5.58
C ASP A 79 -0.66 29.01 4.29
N THR A 80 -1.14 27.79 4.03
CA THR A 80 -0.59 26.92 3.00
C THR A 80 -1.54 26.74 1.82
N GLY A 81 -2.85 27.01 2.01
CA GLY A 81 -3.91 26.76 1.03
C GLY A 81 -4.01 25.31 0.53
N ARG A 82 -3.20 24.39 1.07
CA ARG A 82 -3.04 23.00 0.64
C ARG A 82 -2.74 22.11 1.83
N TYR A 83 -3.07 20.83 1.68
CA TYR A 83 -2.91 19.84 2.75
C TYR A 83 -1.45 19.55 3.10
N ASP A 84 -0.52 19.72 2.16
CA ASP A 84 0.88 19.30 2.24
C ASP A 84 1.81 20.25 3.01
N GLY A 85 1.26 21.28 3.67
CA GLY A 85 2.01 22.14 4.60
C GLY A 85 1.45 22.21 6.03
N ARG A 86 0.35 21.51 6.30
CA ARG A 86 -0.42 21.59 7.56
C ARG A 86 0.29 20.97 8.78
N GLN A 87 1.35 20.22 8.53
CA GLN A 87 2.20 19.52 9.49
C GLN A 87 3.31 20.40 10.05
N ALA A 88 3.44 21.65 9.60
CA ALA A 88 4.45 22.58 10.07
C ALA A 88 3.81 23.81 10.71
N ALA A 89 4.51 24.36 11.70
CA ALA A 89 4.10 25.55 12.43
C ALA A 89 5.33 26.30 12.92
N ARG A 90 5.12 27.45 13.56
CA ARG A 90 6.19 28.22 14.19
C ARG A 90 5.67 28.98 15.39
N ASP A 91 6.58 29.43 16.23
CA ASP A 91 6.33 30.45 17.25
C ASP A 91 7.41 31.53 17.18
N GLY A 92 7.52 32.39 18.18
CA GLY A 92 8.56 33.44 18.21
C GLY A 92 10.01 32.92 18.24
N ARG A 93 10.24 31.64 18.54
CA ARG A 93 11.56 31.03 18.79
C ARG A 93 11.92 29.89 17.85
N HIS A 94 10.96 29.05 17.47
CA HIS A 94 11.20 27.84 16.71
C HIS A 94 10.26 27.67 15.53
N VAL A 95 10.70 26.83 14.59
CA VAL A 95 9.88 26.27 13.52
C VAL A 95 9.77 24.78 13.77
N TYR A 96 8.60 24.20 13.49
CA TYR A 96 8.30 22.81 13.79
C TYR A 96 7.93 22.03 12.53
N CYS A 97 8.33 20.76 12.50
CA CYS A 97 7.78 19.72 11.64
C CYS A 97 7.17 18.64 12.52
N GLY A 98 5.85 18.48 12.47
CA GLY A 98 5.14 17.71 13.48
C GLY A 98 5.35 18.32 14.87
N ASN A 99 5.73 17.48 15.82
CA ASN A 99 6.10 17.89 17.17
C ASN A 99 7.61 18.15 17.36
N LEU A 100 8.41 18.16 16.30
CA LEU A 100 9.87 18.31 16.38
C LEU A 100 10.31 19.67 15.87
N VAL A 101 11.32 20.27 16.52
CA VAL A 101 11.93 21.53 16.10
C VAL A 101 12.81 21.30 14.87
N LEU A 102 12.66 22.14 13.84
CA LEU A 102 13.56 22.22 12.70
C LEU A 102 14.81 23.04 13.09
N PRO A 103 16.01 22.43 13.14
CA PRO A 103 17.20 23.13 13.60
C PRO A 103 17.59 24.30 12.70
N SER A 104 18.08 25.38 13.32
CA SER A 104 18.65 26.56 12.65
C SER A 104 17.69 27.36 11.76
N MET A 105 16.39 27.09 11.81
CA MET A 105 15.36 27.87 11.11
C MET A 105 14.97 29.12 11.92
N ARG A 106 14.87 30.27 11.25
CA ARG A 106 14.44 31.56 11.79
C ARG A 106 12.93 31.71 11.62
N PRO A 107 12.13 31.70 12.70
CA PRO A 107 10.68 31.68 12.58
C PRO A 107 10.11 32.88 11.82
N ALA A 108 10.57 34.09 12.15
CA ALA A 108 10.06 35.34 11.58
C ALA A 108 10.16 35.38 10.04
N SER A 109 11.24 34.83 9.45
CA SER A 109 11.44 34.80 8.00
C SER A 109 11.00 33.49 7.34
N THR A 110 10.65 32.46 8.09
CA THR A 110 10.22 31.17 7.52
C THR A 110 8.92 31.29 6.73
N ARG A 111 8.89 30.69 5.55
CA ARG A 111 7.73 30.64 4.65
C ARG A 111 7.53 29.22 4.14
N TYR A 112 6.28 28.88 3.89
CA TYR A 112 5.92 27.71 3.10
C TYR A 112 6.17 28.01 1.62
N LEU A 113 6.90 27.13 0.94
CA LEU A 113 7.22 27.27 -0.48
C LEU A 113 6.23 26.50 -1.37
N GLY A 114 5.56 25.47 -0.84
CA GLY A 114 4.82 24.47 -1.61
C GLY A 114 5.47 23.09 -1.54
N ASN A 115 4.72 22.04 -1.85
CA ASN A 115 5.21 20.66 -1.96
C ASN A 115 5.90 20.15 -0.68
N SER A 116 5.44 20.62 0.49
CA SER A 116 6.03 20.30 1.81
C SER A 116 7.43 20.88 2.07
N TYR A 117 7.84 21.91 1.32
CA TYR A 117 9.10 22.63 1.55
C TYR A 117 8.89 23.95 2.31
N PHE A 118 9.79 24.21 3.25
CA PHE A 118 9.80 25.41 4.10
C PHE A 118 11.18 26.03 4.09
N SER A 119 11.26 27.36 4.00
CA SER A 119 12.56 28.06 4.06
C SER A 119 12.46 29.40 4.75
N ASP A 120 13.52 29.77 5.45
CA ASP A 120 13.70 31.07 6.08
C ASP A 120 14.65 32.00 5.29
N GLY A 121 15.08 31.56 4.09
CA GLY A 121 16.07 32.21 3.22
C GLY A 121 17.53 31.77 3.47
N SER A 122 17.83 31.19 4.63
CA SER A 122 19.16 30.68 5.00
C SER A 122 19.21 29.15 5.11
N ALA A 123 18.18 28.57 5.70
CA ALA A 123 17.93 27.14 5.79
C ALA A 123 16.64 26.79 5.04
N THR A 124 16.61 25.57 4.51
CA THR A 124 15.46 25.02 3.80
C THR A 124 15.30 23.57 4.21
N TYR A 125 14.06 23.17 4.50
CA TYR A 125 13.71 21.82 4.88
C TYR A 125 12.56 21.30 4.02
N PHE A 126 12.64 20.03 3.66
CA PHE A 126 11.47 19.22 3.37
C PHE A 126 10.91 18.70 4.70
N CYS A 127 9.61 18.83 4.93
CA CYS A 127 8.92 18.30 6.10
C CYS A 127 7.70 17.51 5.60
N ASP A 128 7.78 16.18 5.58
CA ASP A 128 6.74 15.35 4.96
C ASP A 128 5.41 15.49 5.69
N PHE A 129 4.29 15.49 4.95
CA PHE A 129 2.94 15.50 5.49
C PHE A 129 2.46 14.10 5.93
N ALA A 130 3.16 13.03 5.53
CA ALA A 130 2.90 11.67 5.97
C ALA A 130 3.78 11.34 7.18
N SER A 131 3.23 10.62 8.17
CA SER A 131 4.05 10.10 9.27
C SER A 131 4.64 8.74 8.89
N GLU A 132 5.88 8.53 9.32
CA GLU A 132 6.63 7.29 9.15
C GLU A 132 7.02 6.70 10.50
N ARG A 133 7.26 5.39 10.53
CA ARG A 133 7.73 4.72 11.74
C ARG A 133 9.14 5.21 12.07
N ASN A 134 9.36 5.57 13.33
CA ASN A 134 10.67 5.96 13.83
C ASN A 134 11.55 4.71 14.00
N LEU A 135 12.47 4.49 13.05
CA LEU A 135 13.36 3.32 13.00
C LEU A 135 14.65 3.49 13.83
N GLU A 136 14.95 4.68 14.33
CA GLU A 136 16.14 4.91 15.18
C GLU A 136 16.01 4.27 16.57
N ARG A 137 14.84 3.70 16.90
CA ARG A 137 14.53 3.15 18.21
C ARG A 137 14.38 1.64 18.14
N GLY A 138 15.20 0.93 18.93
CA GLY A 138 15.03 -0.50 19.12
C GLY A 138 13.71 -0.81 19.86
N ARG A 139 13.11 -1.98 19.58
CA ARG A 139 11.83 -2.40 20.19
C ARG A 139 11.87 -2.48 21.72
N LEU A 140 13.06 -2.72 22.30
CA LEU A 140 13.27 -2.77 23.75
C LEU A 140 13.23 -1.37 24.39
N ASP A 141 13.79 -0.36 23.72
CA ASP A 141 13.77 1.04 24.19
C ASP A 141 12.35 1.61 24.13
N GLU A 142 11.58 1.25 23.09
CA GLU A 142 10.16 1.57 22.94
C GLU A 142 9.32 1.00 24.11
N LEU A 143 9.52 -0.28 24.45
CA LEU A 143 8.85 -0.93 25.57
C LEU A 143 9.19 -0.26 26.90
N TRP A 144 10.47 0.03 27.14
CA TRP A 144 10.91 0.68 28.38
C TRP A 144 10.35 2.09 28.54
N GLN A 145 10.36 2.91 27.49
CA GLN A 145 9.76 4.24 27.53
C GLN A 145 8.24 4.20 27.68
N THR A 146 7.57 3.23 27.06
CA THR A 146 6.12 3.01 27.28
C THR A 146 5.83 2.76 28.76
N LEU A 147 6.65 1.95 29.44
CA LEU A 147 6.52 1.70 30.87
C LEU A 147 6.79 2.95 31.71
N LEU A 148 7.83 3.74 31.38
CA LEU A 148 8.14 4.99 32.06
C LEU A 148 7.04 6.03 31.90
N TYR A 149 6.50 6.19 30.68
CA TYR A 149 5.40 7.11 30.38
C TYR A 149 4.15 6.77 31.20
N ARG A 150 3.74 5.49 31.22
CA ARG A 150 2.60 5.04 32.04
C ARG A 150 2.84 5.22 33.54
N ALA A 151 4.08 5.09 33.99
CA ALA A 151 4.45 5.35 35.37
C ALA A 151 4.46 6.85 35.71
N GLY A 152 4.18 7.75 34.74
CA GLY A 152 4.27 9.20 34.88
C GLY A 152 5.71 9.72 35.01
N LYS A 153 6.70 8.89 34.64
CA LYS A 153 8.14 9.14 34.85
C LYS A 153 8.93 9.28 33.54
N GLY A 154 8.25 9.40 32.41
CA GLY A 154 8.90 9.52 31.10
C GLY A 154 7.97 10.11 30.06
N ASP A 155 8.55 10.41 28.91
CA ASP A 155 7.84 11.00 27.78
C ASP A 155 7.11 9.92 27.00
N LYS A 156 6.01 10.32 26.35
CA LYS A 156 5.32 9.44 25.41
C LYS A 156 6.33 8.97 24.34
N PRO A 157 6.50 7.65 24.12
CA PRO A 157 7.44 7.15 23.13
C PRO A 157 7.01 7.58 21.73
N GLN A 158 7.92 8.16 20.96
CA GLN A 158 7.68 8.62 19.59
C GLN A 158 8.00 7.49 18.58
N THR A 159 7.02 6.64 18.30
CA THR A 159 7.15 5.47 17.41
C THR A 159 6.81 5.79 15.96
N TYR A 160 6.11 6.89 15.72
CA TYR A 160 5.94 7.53 14.41
C TYR A 160 6.31 9.00 14.49
N LEU A 161 6.77 9.59 13.40
CA LEU A 161 7.06 11.02 13.31
C LEU A 161 6.82 11.51 11.88
N TYR A 162 6.75 12.82 11.71
CA TYR A 162 6.82 13.44 10.38
C TYR A 162 8.31 13.58 10.01
N PRO A 163 8.82 12.85 9.01
CA PRO A 163 10.21 12.93 8.63
C PRO A 163 10.50 14.31 8.02
N PHE A 164 11.68 14.85 8.32
CA PHE A 164 12.16 16.06 7.70
C PHE A 164 13.62 15.92 7.28
N LEU A 165 13.99 16.67 6.24
CA LEU A 165 15.33 16.64 5.68
C LEU A 165 15.78 18.05 5.34
N ALA A 166 16.92 18.46 5.88
CA ALA A 166 17.57 19.72 5.51
C ALA A 166 18.11 19.63 4.08
N LEU A 167 17.84 20.66 3.28
CA LEU A 167 18.40 20.78 1.93
C LEU A 167 19.81 21.38 2.01
N PRO A 168 20.69 21.05 1.05
CA PRO A 168 22.01 21.67 0.97
C PRO A 168 21.91 23.18 0.73
N ALA A 169 22.97 23.92 1.05
CA ALA A 169 23.02 25.34 0.73
C ALA A 169 22.87 25.57 -0.79
N SER A 170 22.23 26.68 -1.15
CA SER A 170 22.01 27.08 -2.53
C SER A 170 22.24 28.58 -2.71
N ALA A 171 22.79 28.96 -3.87
CA ALA A 171 22.94 30.35 -4.27
C ALA A 171 21.61 30.99 -4.73
N GLN A 172 20.62 30.16 -5.07
CA GLN A 172 19.31 30.57 -5.56
C GLN A 172 18.22 30.06 -4.61
N PRO A 173 17.14 30.84 -4.38
CA PRO A 173 16.02 30.38 -3.56
C PRO A 173 15.39 29.10 -4.09
N TYR A 174 15.08 28.19 -3.18
CA TYR A 174 14.27 27.03 -3.48
C TYR A 174 12.85 27.42 -3.87
N ARG A 175 12.26 26.66 -4.79
CA ARG A 175 10.86 26.77 -5.20
C ARG A 175 10.28 25.39 -5.50
N PRO A 176 8.96 25.20 -5.37
CA PRO A 176 8.32 23.96 -5.78
C PRO A 176 8.51 23.73 -7.28
N LEU A 177 8.67 22.46 -7.66
CA LEU A 177 8.76 22.02 -9.05
C LEU A 177 7.61 21.03 -9.32
N LEU A 178 6.92 21.16 -10.45
CA LEU A 178 5.70 20.38 -10.75
C LEU A 178 4.68 20.42 -9.60
N ASP A 179 3.86 19.39 -9.45
CA ASP A 179 2.95 19.18 -8.33
C ASP A 179 3.53 18.19 -7.33
N ARG A 180 3.53 18.53 -6.03
CA ARG A 180 3.87 17.69 -4.86
C ARG A 180 5.31 17.15 -4.86
N GLN A 181 5.88 16.94 -3.66
CA GLN A 181 7.16 16.25 -3.38
C GLN A 181 8.44 16.87 -3.97
N LEU A 182 8.34 17.66 -5.04
CA LEU A 182 9.46 18.14 -5.82
C LEU A 182 9.77 19.61 -5.53
N ALA A 183 11.06 19.92 -5.41
CA ALA A 183 11.57 21.29 -5.37
C ALA A 183 12.81 21.45 -6.24
N THR A 184 13.15 22.69 -6.55
CA THR A 184 14.37 23.04 -7.28
C THR A 184 14.94 24.35 -6.76
N ASP A 185 16.26 24.48 -6.81
CA ASP A 185 16.97 25.75 -6.69
C ASP A 185 17.26 26.38 -8.07
N GLY A 186 16.74 25.80 -9.15
CA GLY A 186 17.01 26.19 -10.53
C GLY A 186 18.19 25.47 -11.19
N ALA A 187 19.09 24.86 -10.41
CA ALA A 187 20.20 24.04 -10.93
C ALA A 187 20.01 22.54 -10.66
N ARG A 188 19.40 22.21 -9.52
CA ARG A 188 19.19 20.84 -9.02
C ARG A 188 17.71 20.59 -8.80
N VAL A 189 17.32 19.32 -8.87
CA VAL A 189 15.99 18.85 -8.51
C VAL A 189 16.08 18.03 -7.22
N PHE A 190 15.08 18.15 -6.36
CA PHE A 190 14.95 17.41 -5.11
C PHE A 190 13.58 16.75 -5.05
N TYR A 191 13.55 15.44 -4.80
CA TYR A 191 12.34 14.66 -4.49
C TYR A 191 12.34 14.36 -2.99
N GLU A 192 11.34 14.84 -2.25
CA GLU A 192 11.22 14.68 -0.79
C GLU A 192 12.51 15.08 -0.04
N GLY A 193 13.12 16.19 -0.48
CA GLY A 193 14.40 16.72 0.03
C GLY A 193 15.66 16.02 -0.49
N ARG A 194 15.54 14.88 -1.18
CA ARG A 194 16.68 14.11 -1.73
C ARG A 194 17.02 14.58 -3.13
N ALA A 195 18.30 14.84 -3.39
CA ALA A 195 18.76 15.30 -4.69
C ALA A 195 18.52 14.22 -5.76
N MET A 196 17.93 14.62 -6.89
CA MET A 196 17.81 13.84 -8.13
C MET A 196 19.06 14.06 -8.98
N PRO A 197 19.98 13.08 -9.07
CA PRO A 197 21.26 13.30 -9.74
C PRO A 197 21.06 13.57 -11.24
N GLN A 198 21.61 14.68 -11.72
CA GLN A 198 21.62 15.07 -13.14
C GLN A 198 20.24 15.33 -13.76
N ALA A 199 19.20 15.46 -12.95
CA ALA A 199 17.87 15.85 -13.41
C ALA A 199 17.86 17.29 -13.91
N ASP A 200 17.27 17.50 -15.09
CA ASP A 200 17.07 18.83 -15.67
C ASP A 200 15.75 19.46 -15.14
N PRO A 201 15.81 20.47 -14.25
CA PRO A 201 14.60 21.08 -13.68
C PRO A 201 13.71 21.75 -14.72
N ALA A 202 14.25 22.16 -15.87
CA ALA A 202 13.48 22.84 -16.91
C ALA A 202 12.66 21.87 -17.79
N ARG A 203 13.04 20.59 -17.80
CA ARG A 203 12.41 19.56 -18.65
C ARG A 203 11.73 18.44 -17.86
N LEU A 204 11.89 18.43 -16.54
CA LEU A 204 11.31 17.39 -15.69
C LEU A 204 9.79 17.30 -15.87
N ARG A 205 9.29 16.09 -16.08
CA ARG A 205 7.87 15.76 -16.19
C ARG A 205 7.56 14.47 -15.44
N ARG A 206 6.31 14.31 -15.01
CA ARG A 206 5.78 13.02 -14.55
C ARG A 206 5.55 12.11 -15.76
N ILE A 207 5.90 10.84 -15.64
CA ILE A 207 5.49 9.83 -16.62
C ILE A 207 4.01 9.51 -16.39
N ALA A 208 3.22 9.39 -17.45
CA ALA A 208 1.79 9.16 -17.35
C ALA A 208 1.50 7.75 -16.82
N ALA A 209 0.46 7.63 -16.00
CA ALA A 209 -0.09 6.36 -15.58
C ALA A 209 -1.25 5.95 -16.50
N ILE A 210 -1.23 4.70 -16.95
CA ILE A 210 -2.38 4.06 -17.59
C ILE A 210 -3.02 3.15 -16.55
N GLN A 211 -4.30 3.35 -16.30
CA GLN A 211 -5.08 2.51 -15.40
C GLN A 211 -6.44 2.24 -16.02
N ARG A 212 -6.73 0.96 -16.33
CA ARG A 212 -7.98 0.53 -16.98
C ARG A 212 -8.26 1.30 -18.28
N GLY A 213 -7.22 1.57 -19.07
CA GLY A 213 -7.31 2.31 -20.33
C GLY A 213 -7.40 3.84 -20.19
N GLU A 214 -7.46 4.38 -18.97
CA GLU A 214 -7.46 5.83 -18.74
C GLU A 214 -6.04 6.34 -18.45
N THR A 215 -5.70 7.47 -19.05
CA THR A 215 -4.43 8.17 -18.80
C THR A 215 -4.59 9.17 -17.65
N ARG A 216 -3.70 9.11 -16.67
CA ARG A 216 -3.67 10.00 -15.50
C ARG A 216 -2.21 10.42 -15.19
N PRO A 217 -1.98 11.50 -14.41
CA PRO A 217 -0.64 11.81 -13.94
C PRO A 217 -0.07 10.66 -13.08
N GLY A 218 1.15 10.22 -13.36
CA GLY A 218 1.84 9.24 -12.53
C GLY A 218 2.42 9.87 -11.25
N ASN A 219 2.67 9.03 -10.23
CA ASN A 219 3.10 9.49 -8.92
C ASN A 219 4.61 9.36 -8.68
N ASP A 220 5.22 8.24 -9.07
CA ASP A 220 6.57 7.89 -8.63
C ASP A 220 7.65 7.96 -9.72
N PHE A 221 7.28 8.06 -11.00
CA PHE A 221 8.24 8.08 -12.11
C PHE A 221 8.28 9.42 -12.83
N PHE A 222 9.49 9.84 -13.17
CA PHE A 222 9.77 11.12 -13.79
C PHE A 222 10.72 10.94 -14.97
N ALA A 223 10.69 11.88 -15.90
CA ALA A 223 11.67 11.97 -16.97
C ALA A 223 12.00 13.42 -17.30
N ASP A 224 13.17 13.67 -17.88
CA ASP A 224 13.69 15.02 -18.11
C ASP A 224 14.13 15.30 -19.56
N GLY A 225 13.63 14.51 -20.52
CA GLY A 225 14.03 14.55 -21.93
C GLY A 225 15.29 13.75 -22.25
N ARG A 226 16.02 13.25 -21.24
CA ARG A 226 17.21 12.39 -21.43
C ARG A 226 17.20 11.15 -20.56
N ARG A 227 16.82 11.29 -19.29
CA ARG A 227 16.87 10.26 -18.25
C ARG A 227 15.49 10.01 -17.69
N VAL A 228 15.34 8.82 -17.11
CA VAL A 228 14.15 8.42 -16.36
C VAL A 228 14.55 8.18 -14.90
N TYR A 229 13.65 8.50 -13.99
CA TYR A 229 13.84 8.37 -12.56
C TYR A 229 12.65 7.65 -11.93
N TYR A 230 12.92 6.78 -10.98
CA TYR A 230 11.97 6.39 -9.95
C TYR A 230 12.29 7.19 -8.70
N ARG A 231 11.41 8.11 -8.32
CA ARG A 231 11.65 9.09 -7.25
C ARG A 231 12.97 9.81 -7.51
N GLU A 232 13.91 9.78 -6.57
CA GLU A 232 15.23 10.36 -6.71
C GLU A 232 16.23 9.52 -7.53
N THR A 233 15.90 8.25 -7.78
CA THR A 233 16.84 7.25 -8.32
C THR A 233 16.80 7.21 -9.86
N PRO A 234 17.93 7.45 -10.55
CA PRO A 234 17.99 7.30 -12.00
C PRO A 234 17.85 5.84 -12.42
N LEU A 235 17.09 5.58 -13.46
CA LEU A 235 16.89 4.26 -14.03
C LEU A 235 17.80 4.03 -15.24
N PRO A 236 18.16 2.77 -15.56
CA PRO A 236 19.01 2.44 -16.69
C PRO A 236 18.24 2.47 -18.03
N LEU A 237 17.45 3.52 -18.29
CA LEU A 237 16.79 3.79 -19.56
C LEU A 237 16.79 5.28 -19.90
N SER A 238 16.73 5.57 -21.20
CA SER A 238 16.54 6.92 -21.71
C SER A 238 15.06 7.29 -21.78
N ASP A 239 14.78 8.58 -21.59
CA ASP A 239 13.43 9.13 -21.70
C ASP A 239 12.82 8.83 -23.08
N ASP A 240 11.51 8.56 -23.08
CA ASP A 240 10.67 8.40 -24.25
C ASP A 240 9.23 8.83 -23.94
N PRO A 241 8.53 9.53 -24.85
CA PRO A 241 7.13 9.87 -24.66
C PRO A 241 6.20 8.65 -24.62
N ALA A 242 6.62 7.49 -25.14
CA ALA A 242 5.82 6.26 -25.11
C ALA A 242 5.86 5.53 -23.75
N LEU A 243 6.78 5.89 -22.85
CA LEU A 243 6.83 5.31 -21.51
C LEU A 243 5.53 5.58 -20.75
N TYR A 244 5.05 4.56 -20.05
CA TYR A 244 3.91 4.70 -19.15
C TYR A 244 4.07 3.84 -17.90
N THR A 245 3.44 4.30 -16.83
CA THR A 245 3.39 3.57 -15.55
C THR A 245 2.04 2.88 -15.40
N PHE A 246 1.98 1.81 -14.61
CA PHE A 246 0.72 1.15 -14.28
C PHE A 246 0.82 0.46 -12.93
N MET A 247 -0.34 0.02 -12.41
CA MET A 247 -0.45 -0.79 -11.20
C MET A 247 -1.44 -1.91 -11.46
N VAL A 248 -1.17 -3.10 -10.92
CA VAL A 248 -2.07 -4.26 -11.04
C VAL A 248 -2.99 -4.30 -9.83
N GLY A 249 -4.28 -4.05 -10.06
CA GLY A 249 -5.32 -3.75 -9.06
C GLY A 249 -4.84 -3.34 -7.67
N ASN A 250 -5.01 -4.21 -6.66
CA ASN A 250 -4.67 -3.91 -5.26
C ASN A 250 -3.31 -4.48 -4.81
N LEU A 251 -2.39 -4.72 -5.74
CA LEU A 251 -0.99 -5.01 -5.39
C LEU A 251 -0.35 -3.71 -4.88
N HIS A 252 -0.70 -3.36 -3.64
CA HIS A 252 -0.36 -2.09 -3.00
C HIS A 252 1.14 -1.78 -3.16
N ASN A 253 1.44 -0.53 -3.52
CA ASN A 253 2.81 0.01 -3.57
C ASN A 253 3.76 -0.72 -4.52
N GLN A 254 3.24 -1.30 -5.61
CA GLN A 254 4.06 -1.84 -6.70
C GLN A 254 3.87 -1.00 -7.98
N PRO A 255 4.50 0.19 -8.06
CA PRO A 255 4.42 1.02 -9.25
C PRO A 255 5.33 0.44 -10.34
N TYR A 256 4.72 0.02 -11.45
CA TYR A 256 5.45 -0.48 -12.61
C TYR A 256 5.64 0.62 -13.65
N LEU A 257 6.75 0.57 -14.38
CA LEU A 257 7.02 1.35 -15.59
C LEU A 257 7.23 0.37 -16.74
N PHE A 258 6.59 0.62 -17.87
CA PHE A 258 6.74 -0.15 -19.11
C PHE A 258 7.43 0.68 -20.19
N ASP A 259 8.37 0.04 -20.88
CA ASP A 259 8.99 0.56 -22.09
C ASP A 259 8.44 -0.18 -23.33
N PRO A 260 7.58 0.46 -24.14
CA PRO A 260 7.00 -0.19 -25.31
C PRO A 260 7.98 -0.51 -26.43
N ARG A 261 9.19 0.07 -26.42
CA ARG A 261 10.17 -0.07 -27.51
C ARG A 261 10.75 -1.48 -27.57
N ASP A 262 11.03 -2.06 -26.40
CA ASP A 262 11.68 -3.36 -26.24
C ASP A 262 10.93 -4.29 -25.28
N GLY A 263 9.82 -3.82 -24.70
CA GLY A 263 9.00 -4.57 -23.76
C GLY A 263 9.64 -4.69 -22.38
N MET A 264 10.56 -3.80 -22.02
CA MET A 264 11.16 -3.79 -20.68
C MET A 264 10.16 -3.35 -19.61
N VAL A 265 10.30 -3.93 -18.42
CA VAL A 265 9.49 -3.63 -17.25
C VAL A 265 10.41 -3.24 -16.09
N TYR A 266 9.99 -2.24 -15.33
CA TYR A 266 10.65 -1.81 -14.09
C TYR A 266 9.62 -1.81 -12.97
N LEU A 267 10.01 -2.27 -11.78
CA LEU A 267 9.24 -2.15 -10.55
C LEU A 267 9.96 -1.19 -9.61
N GLY A 268 9.45 0.04 -9.51
CA GLY A 268 10.22 1.14 -8.93
C GLY A 268 11.61 1.27 -9.59
N ALA A 269 12.67 1.16 -8.79
CA ALA A 269 14.06 1.20 -9.29
C ALA A 269 14.58 -0.16 -9.81
N LEU A 270 13.84 -1.25 -9.62
CA LEU A 270 14.27 -2.59 -10.05
C LEU A 270 13.94 -2.80 -11.53
N ALA A 271 14.97 -2.90 -12.37
CA ALA A 271 14.82 -3.35 -13.75
C ALA A 271 14.63 -4.87 -13.80
N PHE A 272 13.71 -5.34 -14.65
CA PHE A 272 13.64 -6.76 -14.99
C PHE A 272 14.85 -7.16 -15.83
N ASP A 273 15.14 -8.45 -15.92
CA ASP A 273 16.32 -8.93 -16.68
C ASP A 273 16.07 -8.81 -18.19
N PRO A 274 16.84 -7.97 -18.93
CA PRO A 274 16.67 -7.81 -20.37
C PRO A 274 16.90 -9.11 -21.16
N ALA A 275 17.58 -10.12 -20.58
CA ALA A 275 17.74 -11.42 -21.19
C ALA A 275 16.40 -12.13 -21.45
N HIS A 276 15.34 -11.78 -20.71
CA HIS A 276 14.00 -12.35 -20.86
C HIS A 276 13.00 -11.36 -21.49
N ALA A 277 13.42 -10.16 -21.89
CA ALA A 277 12.55 -9.26 -22.66
C ALA A 277 12.22 -9.85 -24.05
N PRO A 278 11.08 -9.46 -24.67
CA PRO A 278 10.08 -8.52 -24.18
C PRO A 278 9.14 -9.14 -23.13
N TYR A 279 8.73 -8.34 -22.14
CA TYR A 279 7.72 -8.69 -21.18
C TYR A 279 6.35 -8.17 -21.60
N ARG A 280 5.31 -8.96 -21.35
CA ARG A 280 3.91 -8.59 -21.59
C ARG A 280 3.08 -8.94 -20.37
N LEU A 281 2.44 -7.93 -19.78
CA LEU A 281 1.51 -8.13 -18.68
C LEU A 281 0.36 -9.05 -19.12
N LEU A 282 0.06 -10.07 -18.33
CA LEU A 282 -1.03 -11.01 -18.61
C LEU A 282 -2.40 -10.48 -18.18
N ASP A 283 -2.45 -9.71 -17.09
CA ASP A 283 -3.66 -9.07 -16.58
C ASP A 283 -3.33 -7.85 -15.73
N GLU A 284 -4.12 -6.79 -15.91
CA GLU A 284 -4.05 -5.55 -15.13
C GLU A 284 -5.06 -5.56 -13.96
N ALA A 285 -6.08 -6.42 -14.05
CA ALA A 285 -7.10 -6.54 -13.02
C ALA A 285 -6.53 -7.26 -11.77
N GLY A 286 -6.97 -6.85 -10.57
CA GLY A 286 -6.35 -7.28 -9.31
C GLY A 286 -7.23 -8.13 -8.39
N GLY A 287 -8.43 -8.52 -8.83
CA GLY A 287 -9.43 -9.18 -7.98
C GLY A 287 -9.06 -10.63 -7.65
N HIS A 288 -8.58 -11.38 -8.64
CA HIS A 288 -8.23 -12.80 -8.49
C HIS A 288 -6.73 -13.08 -8.58
N VAL A 289 -5.89 -12.04 -8.43
CA VAL A 289 -4.43 -12.16 -8.46
C VAL A 289 -3.78 -11.57 -7.22
N LEU A 290 -2.60 -12.07 -6.88
CA LEU A 290 -1.76 -11.63 -5.75
C LEU A 290 -0.34 -11.29 -6.21
N HIS A 291 -0.05 -11.46 -7.51
CA HIS A 291 1.19 -11.09 -8.18
C HIS A 291 0.85 -10.61 -9.59
N ALA A 292 1.56 -9.59 -10.08
CA ALA A 292 1.54 -9.25 -11.49
C ALA A 292 2.30 -10.34 -12.25
N LEU A 293 1.70 -10.87 -13.32
CA LEU A 293 2.30 -11.91 -14.15
C LEU A 293 2.69 -11.35 -15.51
N PHE A 294 3.93 -11.58 -15.90
CA PHE A 294 4.50 -11.10 -17.16
C PHE A 294 4.92 -12.28 -18.02
N ALA A 295 4.24 -12.49 -19.15
CA ALA A 295 4.73 -13.40 -20.17
C ALA A 295 5.97 -12.82 -20.84
N SER A 296 6.87 -13.70 -21.26
CA SER A 296 8.14 -13.42 -21.90
C SER A 296 8.40 -14.48 -22.97
N LYS A 297 9.44 -14.30 -23.79
CA LYS A 297 9.88 -15.28 -24.80
C LYS A 297 10.19 -16.67 -24.22
N ASP A 298 10.54 -16.79 -22.94
CA ASP A 298 10.97 -18.03 -22.32
C ASP A 298 10.25 -18.37 -21.01
N GLY A 299 9.13 -17.72 -20.70
CA GLY A 299 8.28 -18.11 -19.57
C GLY A 299 7.38 -17.01 -19.04
N VAL A 300 6.82 -17.25 -17.86
CA VAL A 300 6.06 -16.27 -17.08
C VAL A 300 6.85 -15.87 -15.85
N TYR A 301 6.94 -14.57 -15.59
CA TYR A 301 7.70 -13.97 -14.51
C TYR A 301 6.81 -13.18 -13.56
N PHE A 302 7.22 -13.10 -12.30
CA PHE A 302 6.56 -12.32 -11.26
C PHE A 302 7.57 -11.76 -10.26
N TYR A 303 7.22 -10.68 -9.56
CA TYR A 303 8.03 -10.16 -8.47
C TYR A 303 7.73 -10.88 -7.15
N ASN A 304 8.74 -11.47 -6.54
CA ASN A 304 8.67 -12.03 -5.19
C ASN A 304 9.06 -10.95 -4.17
N SER A 305 8.08 -10.48 -3.39
CA SER A 305 8.29 -9.40 -2.42
C SER A 305 9.20 -9.77 -1.26
N GLU A 306 9.26 -11.06 -0.89
CA GLU A 306 10.08 -11.54 0.22
C GLU A 306 11.56 -11.63 -0.17
N LYS A 307 11.83 -12.05 -1.42
CA LYS A 307 13.20 -12.09 -1.95
C LYS A 307 13.64 -10.76 -2.58
N ARG A 308 12.69 -9.84 -2.81
CA ARG A 308 12.88 -8.59 -3.54
C ARG A 308 13.52 -8.81 -4.92
N ALA A 309 13.05 -9.84 -5.62
CA ALA A 309 13.59 -10.28 -6.90
C ALA A 309 12.48 -10.73 -7.85
N VAL A 310 12.73 -10.61 -9.15
CA VAL A 310 11.87 -11.17 -10.20
C VAL A 310 12.21 -12.65 -10.37
N GLU A 311 11.21 -13.51 -10.35
CA GLU A 311 11.36 -14.96 -10.47
C GLU A 311 10.53 -15.49 -11.64
N ARG A 312 11.04 -16.54 -12.29
CA ARG A 312 10.30 -17.31 -13.29
C ARG A 312 9.34 -18.27 -12.58
N ALA A 313 8.06 -18.19 -12.90
CA ALA A 313 7.03 -19.09 -12.39
C ALA A 313 6.91 -20.39 -13.20
N GLY A 314 7.23 -20.37 -14.49
CA GLY A 314 7.10 -21.53 -15.38
C GLY A 314 7.00 -21.17 -16.85
N ASP A 315 6.70 -22.15 -17.69
CA ASP A 315 6.41 -21.95 -19.12
C ASP A 315 5.10 -21.16 -19.29
N ASP A 316 4.99 -20.33 -20.34
CA ASP A 316 3.79 -19.54 -20.61
C ASP A 316 2.63 -20.42 -21.12
N PRO A 317 1.54 -20.61 -20.34
CA PRO A 317 0.40 -21.41 -20.78
C PRO A 317 -0.37 -20.78 -21.94
N PHE A 318 -0.15 -19.49 -22.22
CA PHE A 318 -0.76 -18.74 -23.32
C PHE A 318 0.10 -18.69 -24.60
N ALA A 319 1.30 -19.28 -24.59
CA ALA A 319 2.28 -19.16 -25.67
C ALA A 319 1.78 -19.64 -27.04
N ALA A 320 0.87 -20.63 -27.06
CA ALA A 320 0.26 -21.13 -28.30
C ALA A 320 -0.63 -20.10 -29.02
N GLY A 321 -0.97 -18.99 -28.35
CA GLY A 321 -1.83 -17.94 -28.89
C GLY A 321 -3.30 -18.37 -29.00
N GLY A 322 -4.11 -17.53 -29.66
CA GLY A 322 -5.53 -17.82 -29.92
C GLY A 322 -6.47 -17.63 -28.73
N PHE A 323 -5.96 -17.21 -27.57
CA PHE A 323 -6.78 -16.93 -26.40
C PHE A 323 -7.58 -15.62 -26.56
N THR A 324 -8.86 -15.68 -26.22
CA THR A 324 -9.76 -14.55 -26.08
C THR A 324 -10.23 -14.47 -24.63
N ALA A 325 -10.19 -13.27 -24.04
CA ALA A 325 -10.74 -13.03 -22.71
C ALA A 325 -12.26 -13.07 -22.73
N LEU A 326 -12.87 -13.84 -21.82
CA LEU A 326 -14.29 -13.81 -21.48
C LEU A 326 -14.57 -12.84 -20.33
N SER A 327 -13.61 -12.73 -19.41
CA SER A 327 -13.50 -11.72 -18.35
C SER A 327 -12.01 -11.41 -18.15
N PRO A 328 -11.64 -10.42 -17.31
CA PRO A 328 -10.24 -10.15 -17.00
C PRO A 328 -9.46 -11.36 -16.46
N TYR A 329 -10.15 -12.36 -15.92
CA TYR A 329 -9.53 -13.52 -15.27
C TYR A 329 -9.80 -14.85 -15.96
N VAL A 330 -10.61 -14.89 -17.03
CA VAL A 330 -11.03 -16.14 -17.69
C VAL A 330 -10.83 -16.01 -19.19
N PHE A 331 -10.07 -16.94 -19.76
CA PHE A 331 -9.61 -16.92 -21.14
C PHE A 331 -9.91 -18.25 -21.83
N ARG A 332 -10.17 -18.22 -23.13
CA ARG A 332 -10.43 -19.42 -23.93
C ARG A 332 -9.74 -19.36 -25.28
N ASP A 333 -9.28 -20.49 -25.79
CA ASP A 333 -8.72 -20.63 -27.15
C ASP A 333 -9.56 -21.58 -28.04
N GLY A 334 -10.72 -22.04 -27.54
CA GLY A 334 -11.59 -23.02 -28.20
C GLY A 334 -11.25 -24.49 -27.91
N ARG A 335 -10.09 -24.77 -27.31
CA ARG A 335 -9.69 -26.11 -26.84
C ARG A 335 -9.69 -26.22 -25.33
N GLN A 336 -9.33 -25.13 -24.65
CA GLN A 336 -9.21 -25.06 -23.21
C GLN A 336 -9.74 -23.72 -22.70
N VAL A 337 -10.08 -23.72 -21.42
CA VAL A 337 -10.37 -22.51 -20.65
C VAL A 337 -9.31 -22.41 -19.57
N LEU A 338 -8.58 -21.30 -19.57
CA LEU A 338 -7.61 -20.95 -18.54
C LEU A 338 -8.15 -19.81 -17.70
N PHE A 339 -7.83 -19.79 -16.41
CA PHE A 339 -8.25 -18.71 -15.53
C PHE A 339 -7.27 -18.45 -14.39
N PHE A 340 -7.28 -17.21 -13.89
CA PHE A 340 -6.44 -16.79 -12.76
C PHE A 340 -7.14 -17.01 -11.43
N GLN A 341 -6.41 -17.55 -10.45
CA GLN A 341 -6.93 -17.70 -9.09
C GLN A 341 -5.90 -17.35 -8.03
N SER A 342 -6.31 -16.53 -7.07
CA SER A 342 -5.51 -16.24 -5.88
C SER A 342 -5.64 -17.35 -4.85
N LYS A 343 -4.54 -17.72 -4.20
CA LYS A 343 -4.53 -18.69 -3.11
C LYS A 343 -3.68 -18.16 -1.96
N GLU A 344 -4.22 -18.23 -0.74
CA GLU A 344 -3.48 -17.97 0.48
C GLU A 344 -3.40 -19.23 1.34
N VAL A 345 -2.24 -19.48 1.92
CA VAL A 345 -2.04 -20.55 2.89
C VAL A 345 -1.72 -19.93 4.24
N TRP A 346 -2.50 -20.28 5.25
CA TRP A 346 -2.39 -19.75 6.61
C TRP A 346 -2.01 -20.86 7.58
N ASN A 347 -1.08 -20.60 8.49
CA ASN A 347 -0.81 -21.48 9.62
C ASN A 347 -1.95 -21.36 10.62
N ARG A 348 -2.42 -22.49 11.16
CA ARG A 348 -3.43 -22.52 12.23
C ARG A 348 -2.78 -23.05 13.50
N SER A 349 -2.13 -22.19 14.27
CA SER A 349 -1.59 -22.51 15.60
C SER A 349 -2.42 -21.92 16.72
N ARG A 350 -2.46 -22.61 17.88
CA ARG A 350 -3.21 -22.22 19.08
C ARG A 350 -2.82 -20.84 19.66
N GLY A 351 -1.65 -20.31 19.30
CA GLY A 351 -1.14 -19.00 19.74
C GLY A 351 -1.28 -17.86 18.73
N GLY A 352 -2.08 -18.04 17.66
CA GLY A 352 -2.19 -17.09 16.56
C GLY A 352 -1.65 -17.70 15.26
N GLY A 353 -2.47 -17.66 14.21
CA GLY A 353 -2.09 -18.08 12.87
C GLY A 353 -1.40 -16.95 12.11
N GLY A 354 -0.57 -17.30 11.13
CA GLY A 354 0.11 -16.34 10.26
C GLY A 354 0.01 -16.75 8.79
N LEU A 355 0.02 -15.77 7.90
CA LEU A 355 0.07 -16.01 6.46
C LEU A 355 1.42 -16.68 6.12
N LEU A 356 1.37 -17.91 5.57
CA LEU A 356 2.55 -18.68 5.19
C LEU A 356 2.96 -18.43 3.74
N SER A 357 1.98 -18.30 2.85
CA SER A 357 2.26 -18.00 1.45
C SER A 357 1.08 -17.40 0.73
N ARG A 358 1.39 -16.58 -0.28
CA ARG A 358 0.46 -16.14 -1.31
C ARG A 358 0.86 -16.75 -2.64
N SER A 359 -0.14 -17.12 -3.43
CA SER A 359 0.06 -17.62 -4.79
C SER A 359 -0.92 -16.98 -5.76
N THR A 360 -0.46 -16.77 -6.99
CA THR A 360 -1.32 -16.54 -8.15
C THR A 360 -1.18 -17.74 -9.07
N LEU A 361 -2.31 -18.40 -9.31
CA LEU A 361 -2.40 -19.63 -10.08
C LEU A 361 -2.93 -19.31 -11.47
N ILE A 362 -2.39 -19.98 -12.47
CA ILE A 362 -3.10 -20.19 -13.74
C ILE A 362 -3.63 -21.61 -13.69
N LEU A 363 -4.94 -21.73 -13.83
CA LEU A 363 -5.66 -22.99 -13.75
C LEU A 363 -6.29 -23.31 -15.09
N ARG A 364 -6.30 -24.60 -15.44
CA ARG A 364 -7.03 -25.14 -16.58
C ARG A 364 -8.32 -25.77 -16.09
N LEU A 365 -9.45 -25.35 -16.65
CA LEU A 365 -10.76 -25.95 -16.39
C LEU A 365 -10.78 -27.41 -16.89
N LYS A 366 -11.15 -28.36 -16.02
CA LYS A 366 -11.39 -29.75 -16.44
C LYS A 366 -12.69 -29.84 -17.24
N ASP A 367 -12.70 -30.71 -18.24
CA ASP A 367 -13.85 -30.92 -19.13
C ASP A 367 -14.41 -29.60 -19.68
N ALA A 368 -13.49 -28.70 -20.06
CA ALA A 368 -13.84 -27.37 -20.54
C ALA A 368 -14.79 -27.46 -21.75
N PRO A 369 -15.88 -26.68 -21.76
CA PRO A 369 -16.82 -26.74 -22.86
C PRO A 369 -16.20 -26.15 -24.13
N THR A 370 -16.33 -26.88 -25.23
CA THR A 370 -15.76 -26.52 -26.56
C THR A 370 -16.73 -25.72 -27.42
N GLY A 371 -17.99 -25.59 -27.01
CA GLY A 371 -19.01 -24.83 -27.71
C GLY A 371 -18.76 -23.31 -27.68
N PRO A 372 -19.57 -22.53 -28.41
CA PRO A 372 -19.47 -21.08 -28.38
C PRO A 372 -19.88 -20.53 -27.01
N TRP A 373 -19.09 -19.58 -26.51
CA TRP A 373 -19.41 -18.80 -25.32
C TRP A 373 -20.24 -17.58 -25.71
N ALA A 374 -21.43 -17.43 -25.13
CA ALA A 374 -22.31 -16.30 -25.34
C ALA A 374 -22.56 -15.55 -24.04
N LYS A 375 -22.26 -14.25 -24.00
CA LYS A 375 -22.55 -13.39 -22.86
C LYS A 375 -24.05 -13.13 -22.79
N LEU A 376 -24.68 -13.43 -21.67
CA LEU A 376 -26.10 -13.17 -21.45
C LEU A 376 -26.35 -11.80 -20.83
N GLY A 377 -25.42 -11.30 -20.02
CA GLY A 377 -25.52 -9.97 -19.42
C GLY A 377 -24.49 -9.72 -18.33
N ASP A 378 -24.39 -8.46 -17.93
CA ASP A 378 -23.51 -7.99 -16.86
C ASP A 378 -24.24 -7.95 -15.52
N VAL A 379 -23.54 -8.28 -14.44
CA VAL A 379 -24.03 -8.13 -13.08
C VAL A 379 -23.77 -6.70 -12.62
N TYR A 380 -24.76 -6.08 -11.98
CA TYR A 380 -24.68 -4.70 -11.50
C TYR A 380 -23.46 -4.47 -10.59
N HIS A 381 -22.98 -3.21 -10.54
CA HIS A 381 -21.70 -2.81 -9.95
C HIS A 381 -20.43 -3.39 -10.61
N GLY A 382 -20.55 -4.06 -11.76
CA GLY A 382 -19.40 -4.72 -12.38
C GLY A 382 -18.92 -5.91 -11.54
N PHE A 383 -19.82 -6.59 -10.84
CA PHE A 383 -19.47 -7.76 -10.04
C PHE A 383 -19.11 -8.98 -10.90
N GLY A 384 -19.33 -8.91 -12.21
CA GLY A 384 -19.02 -9.98 -13.14
C GLY A 384 -20.07 -10.05 -14.23
N SER A 385 -20.15 -11.21 -14.88
CA SER A 385 -21.09 -11.43 -15.98
C SER A 385 -21.59 -12.88 -16.05
N VAL A 386 -22.79 -13.04 -16.63
CA VAL A 386 -23.39 -14.35 -16.85
C VAL A 386 -23.19 -14.77 -18.30
N TRP A 387 -22.75 -16.00 -18.49
CA TRP A 387 -22.41 -16.58 -19.79
C TRP A 387 -23.09 -17.93 -19.99
N ARG A 388 -23.28 -18.29 -21.25
CA ARG A 388 -23.79 -19.59 -21.69
C ARG A 388 -22.78 -20.28 -22.59
N ASN A 389 -22.67 -21.59 -22.43
CA ASN A 389 -22.02 -22.48 -23.40
C ASN A 389 -22.85 -23.77 -23.51
N GLY A 390 -23.53 -23.96 -24.65
CA GLY A 390 -24.57 -24.98 -24.77
C GLY A 390 -25.68 -24.78 -23.74
N ASP A 391 -26.02 -25.83 -22.99
CA ASP A 391 -27.00 -25.78 -21.91
C ASP A 391 -26.40 -25.33 -20.55
N ALA A 392 -25.07 -25.20 -20.47
CA ALA A 392 -24.41 -24.80 -19.25
C ALA A 392 -24.39 -23.28 -19.10
N LEU A 393 -24.65 -22.83 -17.87
CA LEU A 393 -24.57 -21.43 -17.47
C LEU A 393 -23.39 -21.22 -16.53
N TYR A 394 -22.72 -20.08 -16.69
CA TYR A 394 -21.56 -19.70 -15.92
C TYR A 394 -21.69 -18.28 -15.41
N TYR A 395 -21.24 -18.05 -14.19
CA TYR A 395 -21.00 -16.73 -13.64
C TYR A 395 -19.48 -16.52 -13.59
N LEU A 396 -19.01 -15.48 -14.28
CA LEU A 396 -17.61 -15.06 -14.27
C LEU A 396 -17.48 -13.88 -13.31
N ASP A 397 -16.83 -14.10 -12.17
CA ASP A 397 -16.70 -13.13 -11.07
C ASP A 397 -15.59 -12.12 -11.34
N GLU A 398 -15.85 -10.85 -11.00
CA GLU A 398 -14.86 -9.78 -11.07
C GLU A 398 -14.57 -9.10 -9.72
N LEU A 399 -15.24 -9.54 -8.64
CA LEU A 399 -15.07 -9.00 -7.29
C LEU A 399 -13.75 -9.44 -6.65
N GLY A 400 -13.41 -10.71 -6.78
CA GLY A 400 -12.16 -11.25 -6.26
C GLY A 400 -12.20 -11.78 -4.83
N ALA A 401 -11.08 -12.38 -4.42
CA ALA A 401 -10.96 -13.08 -3.14
C ALA A 401 -11.06 -12.17 -1.90
N THR A 402 -10.83 -10.87 -2.04
CA THR A 402 -11.03 -9.89 -0.95
C THR A 402 -12.49 -9.79 -0.53
N GLN A 403 -13.43 -10.12 -1.41
CA GLN A 403 -14.85 -10.23 -1.12
C GLN A 403 -15.26 -11.65 -0.68
N LEU A 404 -14.30 -12.52 -0.35
CA LEU A 404 -14.53 -13.94 -0.03
C LEU A 404 -15.20 -14.72 -1.18
N ILE A 405 -14.96 -14.30 -2.42
CA ILE A 405 -15.36 -15.00 -3.64
C ILE A 405 -14.07 -15.45 -4.32
N HIS A 406 -13.73 -16.72 -4.12
CA HIS A 406 -12.38 -17.20 -4.38
C HIS A 406 -12.13 -17.70 -5.81
N SER A 407 -13.18 -18.05 -6.57
CA SER A 407 -13.04 -18.50 -7.95
C SER A 407 -13.46 -17.39 -8.90
N PRO A 408 -12.76 -17.15 -10.02
CA PRO A 408 -13.23 -16.23 -11.06
C PRO A 408 -14.34 -16.83 -11.93
N ILE A 409 -14.59 -18.14 -11.82
CA ILE A 409 -15.57 -18.87 -12.62
C ILE A 409 -16.38 -19.81 -11.74
N TYR A 410 -17.70 -19.75 -11.90
CA TYR A 410 -18.66 -20.64 -11.25
C TYR A 410 -19.62 -21.20 -12.29
N ARG A 411 -19.93 -22.49 -12.21
CA ARG A 411 -21.08 -23.07 -12.90
C ARG A 411 -22.35 -22.69 -12.13
N ILE A 412 -23.36 -22.21 -12.84
CA ILE A 412 -24.68 -21.93 -12.30
C ILE A 412 -25.50 -23.22 -12.34
N LEU A 413 -25.85 -23.74 -11.18
CA LEU A 413 -26.59 -25.00 -11.02
C LEU A 413 -28.10 -24.77 -10.84
N ASP A 414 -28.48 -23.59 -10.35
CA ASP A 414 -29.87 -23.15 -10.21
C ASP A 414 -30.18 -22.05 -11.24
N PRO A 415 -31.04 -22.30 -12.24
CA PRO A 415 -31.43 -21.29 -13.22
C PRO A 415 -31.98 -20.00 -12.61
N ALA A 416 -32.65 -20.07 -11.44
CA ALA A 416 -33.14 -18.88 -10.75
C ALA A 416 -32.00 -17.97 -10.26
N ALA A 417 -30.80 -18.51 -10.03
CA ALA A 417 -29.62 -17.72 -9.72
C ALA A 417 -29.13 -16.92 -10.94
N ALA A 418 -29.18 -17.47 -12.15
CA ALA A 418 -28.85 -16.74 -13.36
C ALA A 418 -29.82 -15.56 -13.57
N ASP A 419 -31.12 -15.81 -13.42
CA ASP A 419 -32.15 -14.78 -13.50
C ASP A 419 -31.95 -13.67 -12.46
N PHE A 420 -31.63 -14.03 -11.22
CA PHE A 420 -31.33 -13.06 -10.15
C PHE A 420 -30.11 -12.19 -10.49
N LEU A 421 -29.02 -12.80 -10.99
CA LEU A 421 -27.82 -12.10 -11.39
C LEU A 421 -28.07 -11.15 -12.57
N LEU A 422 -28.82 -11.59 -13.58
CA LEU A 422 -29.15 -10.77 -14.75
C LEU A 422 -30.08 -9.61 -14.39
N ARG A 423 -31.11 -9.86 -13.56
CA ARG A 423 -32.05 -8.81 -13.09
C ARG A 423 -31.42 -7.76 -12.16
N SER A 424 -30.15 -7.91 -11.82
CA SER A 424 -29.46 -6.98 -10.93
C SER A 424 -29.27 -5.59 -11.56
N GLN A 425 -29.19 -5.50 -12.89
CA GLN A 425 -29.04 -4.22 -13.61
C GLN A 425 -30.28 -3.33 -13.47
N GLU A 426 -31.46 -3.93 -13.50
CA GLU A 426 -32.72 -3.21 -13.33
C GLU A 426 -33.00 -2.91 -11.85
N THR A 427 -32.77 -3.89 -10.97
CA THR A 427 -33.08 -3.72 -9.54
C THR A 427 -32.08 -2.84 -8.80
N ARG A 428 -30.81 -2.82 -9.24
CA ARG A 428 -29.71 -2.05 -8.64
C ARG A 428 -29.49 -2.31 -7.14
N GLN A 429 -29.85 -3.50 -6.68
CA GLN A 429 -29.87 -3.86 -5.26
C GLN A 429 -28.89 -4.97 -4.86
N ILE A 430 -28.22 -5.60 -5.83
CA ILE A 430 -27.31 -6.72 -5.56
C ILE A 430 -26.11 -6.29 -4.72
N LYS A 431 -25.72 -7.13 -3.77
CA LYS A 431 -24.51 -6.97 -2.95
C LYS A 431 -23.57 -8.14 -3.17
N ALA A 432 -22.28 -7.94 -2.89
CA ALA A 432 -21.30 -9.04 -2.86
C ALA A 432 -21.72 -10.17 -1.92
N ASP A 433 -22.45 -9.85 -0.83
CA ASP A 433 -22.99 -10.85 0.09
C ASP A 433 -24.00 -11.79 -0.57
N ASP A 434 -24.77 -11.32 -1.56
CA ASP A 434 -25.74 -12.15 -2.27
C ASP A 434 -25.03 -13.19 -3.13
N ILE A 435 -23.95 -12.81 -3.82
CA ILE A 435 -23.11 -13.75 -4.58
C ILE A 435 -22.52 -14.81 -3.63
N ARG A 436 -22.00 -14.40 -2.46
CA ARG A 436 -21.51 -15.35 -1.45
C ARG A 436 -22.59 -16.30 -0.95
N LYS A 437 -23.85 -15.85 -0.84
CA LYS A 437 -24.97 -16.73 -0.47
C LYS A 437 -25.28 -17.74 -1.56
N LEU A 438 -25.22 -17.34 -2.84
CA LEU A 438 -25.41 -18.26 -3.96
C LEU A 438 -24.33 -19.35 -3.97
N VAL A 439 -23.06 -18.98 -3.72
CA VAL A 439 -21.95 -19.95 -3.61
C VAL A 439 -22.13 -20.87 -2.41
N ARG A 440 -22.35 -20.32 -1.20
CA ARG A 440 -22.53 -21.13 0.02
C ARG A 440 -23.78 -22.02 -0.04
N GLY A 441 -24.83 -21.57 -0.73
CA GLY A 441 -26.06 -22.32 -0.95
C GLY A 441 -25.96 -23.37 -2.06
N GLY A 442 -24.80 -23.56 -2.68
CA GLY A 442 -24.59 -24.56 -3.73
C GLY A 442 -25.25 -24.23 -5.08
N LYS A 443 -25.77 -23.00 -5.24
CA LYS A 443 -26.37 -22.52 -6.50
C LYS A 443 -25.31 -22.15 -7.53
N LEU A 444 -24.14 -21.73 -7.05
CA LEU A 444 -22.93 -21.49 -7.81
C LEU A 444 -21.84 -22.45 -7.32
N ALA A 445 -21.29 -23.26 -8.21
CA ALA A 445 -20.23 -24.21 -7.88
C ALA A 445 -18.96 -23.89 -8.66
N ALA A 446 -17.83 -23.78 -7.96
CA ALA A 446 -16.54 -23.66 -8.62
C ALA A 446 -16.25 -24.98 -9.36
N PRO A 447 -15.88 -24.93 -10.66
CA PRO A 447 -15.64 -26.14 -11.42
C PRO A 447 -14.29 -26.77 -11.05
N GLU A 448 -14.14 -28.07 -11.35
CA GLU A 448 -12.86 -28.74 -11.19
C GLU A 448 -11.81 -28.18 -12.15
N SER A 449 -10.55 -28.12 -11.70
CA SER A 449 -9.45 -27.56 -12.47
C SER A 449 -8.10 -28.14 -12.05
N ASP A 450 -7.13 -28.05 -12.95
CA ASP A 450 -5.74 -28.41 -12.72
C ASP A 450 -4.85 -27.18 -12.76
N ALA A 451 -3.89 -27.09 -11.84
CA ALA A 451 -2.91 -26.02 -11.85
C ALA A 451 -1.88 -26.24 -12.97
N VAL A 452 -1.75 -25.26 -13.86
CA VAL A 452 -0.77 -25.27 -14.94
C VAL A 452 0.44 -24.39 -14.62
N LEU A 453 0.28 -23.38 -13.76
CA LEU A 453 1.35 -22.50 -13.29
C LEU A 453 1.04 -21.93 -11.90
N GLU A 454 2.06 -21.77 -11.06
CA GLU A 454 1.96 -21.14 -9.72
C GLU A 454 3.08 -20.12 -9.54
N ALA A 455 2.74 -18.83 -9.49
CA ALA A 455 3.61 -17.79 -8.95
C ALA A 455 3.43 -17.74 -7.43
N LYS A 456 4.50 -17.94 -6.64
CA LYS A 456 4.40 -18.13 -5.19
C LYS A 456 5.41 -17.31 -4.40
N THR A 457 4.90 -16.58 -3.42
CA THR A 457 5.70 -15.92 -2.39
C THR A 457 5.48 -16.63 -1.05
N ARG A 458 6.56 -17.09 -0.41
CA ARG A 458 6.52 -17.72 0.93
C ARG A 458 7.07 -16.77 1.97
N TYR A 459 6.29 -16.53 3.01
CA TYR A 459 6.67 -15.70 4.14
C TYR A 459 7.42 -16.54 5.17
N ARG A 460 8.48 -15.99 5.77
CA ARG A 460 9.16 -16.65 6.88
C ARG A 460 8.20 -16.68 8.08
N SER A 461 7.93 -17.86 8.64
CA SER A 461 7.24 -17.96 9.94
C SER A 461 8.23 -17.58 11.04
N GLY A 462 8.04 -16.40 11.63
CA GLY A 462 8.97 -15.87 12.62
C GLY A 462 8.32 -15.65 13.98
N ILE A 463 8.53 -16.59 14.91
CA ILE A 463 8.68 -16.25 16.33
C ILE A 463 9.95 -15.39 16.54
N TRP A 464 10.84 -15.34 15.55
CA TRP A 464 12.10 -14.59 15.54
C TRP A 464 12.04 -13.21 14.85
N SER A 465 10.90 -12.78 14.31
CA SER A 465 10.78 -11.38 13.81
C SER A 465 10.70 -10.34 14.94
N LEU A 466 10.85 -10.76 16.19
CA LEU A 466 10.98 -9.90 17.37
C LEU A 466 12.40 -9.32 17.56
N PHE A 467 13.40 -9.80 16.80
CA PHE A 467 14.81 -9.39 16.96
C PHE A 467 15.44 -8.69 15.75
N ASP A 468 14.66 -8.32 14.73
CA ASP A 468 15.11 -7.46 13.62
C ASP A 468 14.41 -6.10 13.61
#